data_AF-A0A819BRW8-F1
#
_entry.id   AF-A0A819BRW8-F1
#
_cell.length_a   1.000
_cell.length_b   1.000
_cell.length_c   1.000
_cell.angle_alpha   90.00
_cell.angle_beta   90.00
_cell.angle_gamma   90.00
#
_symmetry.space_group_name_H-M   'P 1'
#
loop_
_entity.id
_entity.type
_entity.pdbx_description
1 polymer ?
#
loop_
_entity_poly.entity_id
_entity_poly.type
_entity_poly.pdbx_seq_one_letter_code
_entity_poly.pdbx_strand_id
1 'polypeptide(L)'
;MQLKRSSGILLHITSLPSSYGIGDVGPEAFKFIDFLVETKQKLWQTLPIYPINSPSPYSSLSAFAGNSWLISPDKLLEANLISKDDLKSIDRSKFNNAYVNFNEIKKNKEKLLEKAYLNFKNNNEQSSEILNDFFQREKYWIDNFTLFMTIKEKYKNSTWSDWPEPLRRREQTALQRIRKLKKDRIKYYLFVQYIFDQQWNDLKKYANDSNIKIIGDIPMYIDYDSVDVWANSHIFQLDHNDTMKPTVIAVCVSFN
;
A
#
# COMPACT_ATOMS: atom_id res chain seq x y z
N MET A 1 -19.52 2.05 22.80
CA MET A 1 -18.16 1.93 23.37
C MET A 1 -17.96 3.09 24.33
N GLN A 2 -17.75 2.84 25.62
CA GLN A 2 -17.50 3.91 26.58
C GLN A 2 -16.01 4.26 26.54
N LEU A 3 -15.67 5.40 25.94
CA LEU A 3 -14.28 5.85 25.86
C LEU A 3 -13.82 6.30 27.25
N LYS A 4 -12.90 5.55 27.87
CA LYS A 4 -12.17 6.05 29.04
C LYS A 4 -11.35 7.27 28.61
N ARG A 5 -11.28 8.29 29.48
CA ARG A 5 -10.48 9.50 29.21
C ARG A 5 -9.06 9.11 28.81
N SER A 6 -8.66 9.48 27.60
CA SER A 6 -7.40 9.09 26.96
C SER A 6 -6.83 10.28 26.18
N SER A 7 -5.53 10.28 25.95
CA SER A 7 -4.84 11.23 25.06
C SER A 7 -4.00 10.47 24.03
N GLY A 8 -3.65 11.16 22.95
CA GLY A 8 -2.84 10.57 21.89
C GLY A 8 -2.27 11.60 20.95
N ILE A 9 -1.49 11.12 19.99
CA ILE A 9 -0.80 11.93 19.00
C ILE A 9 -1.28 11.53 17.60
N LEU A 10 -1.62 12.52 16.79
CA LEU A 10 -1.77 12.37 15.34
C LEU A 10 -0.40 12.53 14.69
N LEU A 11 0.12 11.46 14.11
CA LEU A 11 1.36 11.47 13.34
C LEU A 11 1.28 10.39 12.27
N HIS A 12 1.29 10.78 10.99
CA HIS A 12 1.31 9.78 9.93
C HIS A 12 2.68 9.10 9.85
N ILE A 13 2.70 7.80 9.52
CA ILE A 13 3.92 6.97 9.50
C ILE A 13 4.97 7.55 8.56
N THR A 14 4.55 8.15 7.43
CA THR A 14 5.46 8.77 6.47
C THR A 14 6.28 9.93 7.05
N SER A 15 5.83 10.52 8.16
CA SER A 15 6.49 11.63 8.84
C SER A 15 7.52 11.17 9.88
N LEU A 16 7.62 9.86 10.14
CA LEU A 16 8.66 9.33 11.01
C LEU A 16 10.05 9.50 10.37
N PRO A 17 11.11 9.67 11.18
CA PRO A 17 12.48 9.65 10.68
C PRO A 17 12.77 8.37 9.90
N SER A 18 13.59 8.46 8.85
CA SER A 18 13.99 7.29 8.07
C SER A 18 15.26 7.56 7.28
N SER A 19 16.14 6.55 7.21
CA SER A 19 17.31 6.56 6.33
C SER A 19 16.96 6.34 4.86
N TYR A 20 15.69 6.10 4.56
CA TYR A 20 15.17 5.72 3.24
C TYR A 20 14.28 6.80 2.62
N GLY A 21 14.30 8.02 3.18
CA GLY A 21 13.64 9.22 2.64
C GLY A 21 12.15 9.36 2.96
N ILE A 22 11.51 8.32 3.51
CA ILE A 22 10.12 8.34 3.99
C ILE A 22 10.01 7.43 5.21
N GLY A 23 9.24 7.86 6.22
CA GLY A 23 8.93 7.00 7.35
C GLY A 23 8.18 5.74 6.92
N ASP A 24 8.44 4.62 7.60
CA ASP A 24 7.92 3.30 7.27
C ASP A 24 7.61 2.49 8.54
N VAL A 25 7.07 1.28 8.37
CA VAL A 25 6.70 0.35 9.45
C VAL A 25 7.95 -0.37 10.01
N GLY A 26 9.02 0.39 10.20
CA GLY A 26 10.34 -0.05 10.63
C GLY A 26 10.69 0.35 12.06
N PRO A 27 11.96 0.25 12.46
CA PRO A 27 12.42 0.51 13.83
C PRO A 27 11.92 1.83 14.43
N GLU A 28 11.85 2.91 13.64
CA GLU A 28 11.40 4.21 14.12
C GLU A 28 9.90 4.25 14.49
N ALA A 29 9.07 3.42 13.85
CA ALA A 29 7.66 3.28 14.24
C ALA A 29 7.50 2.57 15.59
N PHE A 30 8.36 1.58 15.88
CA PHE A 30 8.39 0.89 17.18
C PHE A 30 8.90 1.84 18.28
N LYS A 31 9.97 2.59 18.01
CA LYS A 31 10.46 3.63 18.93
C LYS A 31 9.41 4.72 19.19
N PHE A 32 8.60 5.07 18.19
CA PHE A 32 7.50 6.02 18.39
C PHE A 32 6.44 5.47 19.34
N ILE A 33 6.13 4.16 19.28
CA ILE A 33 5.27 3.51 20.27
C ILE A 33 5.90 3.58 21.67
N ASP A 34 7.20 3.32 21.80
CA ASP A 34 7.90 3.44 23.08
C ASP A 34 7.80 4.86 23.65
N PHE A 35 8.01 5.88 22.80
CA PHE A 35 7.81 7.28 23.15
C PHE A 35 6.37 7.57 23.62
N LEU A 36 5.35 7.01 22.96
CA LEU A 36 3.95 7.16 23.39
C LEU A 36 3.73 6.53 24.77
N VAL A 37 4.36 5.40 25.06
CA VAL A 37 4.29 4.75 26.38
C VAL A 37 4.95 5.64 27.44
N GLU A 38 6.18 6.10 27.19
CA GLU A 38 6.95 6.96 28.10
C GLU A 38 6.21 8.26 28.42
N THR A 39 5.56 8.85 27.42
CA THR A 39 4.77 10.08 27.55
C THR A 39 3.32 9.85 27.97
N LYS A 40 2.97 8.62 28.37
CA LYS A 40 1.65 8.20 28.90
C LYS A 40 0.49 8.41 27.93
N GLN A 41 0.77 8.47 26.63
CA GLN A 41 -0.28 8.45 25.61
C GLN A 41 -0.92 7.07 25.52
N LYS A 42 -2.11 7.01 24.93
CA LYS A 42 -2.87 5.77 24.72
C LYS A 42 -3.32 5.58 23.29
N LEU A 43 -3.28 6.63 22.48
CA LEU A 43 -3.74 6.60 21.10
C LEU A 43 -2.64 7.11 20.16
N TRP A 44 -2.44 6.39 19.06
CA TRP A 44 -1.69 6.87 17.90
C TRP A 44 -2.66 6.97 16.73
N GLN A 45 -2.98 8.19 16.31
CA GLN A 45 -3.80 8.40 15.14
C GLN A 45 -2.93 8.53 13.89
N THR A 46 -3.32 7.85 12.82
CA THR A 46 -2.70 7.98 11.49
C THR A 46 -3.74 8.43 10.48
N LEU A 47 -3.28 9.05 9.39
CA LEU A 47 -4.05 9.20 8.15
C LEU A 47 -4.20 7.83 7.45
N PRO A 48 -4.93 7.75 6.32
CA PRO A 48 -5.07 6.50 5.58
C PRO A 48 -3.73 5.97 5.08
N ILE A 49 -3.51 4.66 5.26
CA ILE A 49 -2.25 3.95 4.94
C ILE A 49 -2.31 3.21 3.59
N TYR A 50 -3.29 3.56 2.77
CA TYR A 50 -3.59 2.90 1.52
C TYR A 50 -2.63 3.33 0.39
N PRO A 51 -2.42 2.52 -0.66
CA PRO A 51 -1.63 2.93 -1.80
C PRO A 51 -2.28 4.14 -2.48
N ILE A 52 -1.45 5.07 -2.95
CA ILE A 52 -1.90 6.39 -3.40
C ILE A 52 -1.67 6.59 -4.91
N ASN A 53 -2.58 7.31 -5.56
CA ASN A 53 -2.44 7.71 -6.98
C ASN A 53 -1.78 9.09 -7.13
N SER A 54 -1.99 9.96 -6.13
CA SER A 54 -1.38 11.27 -5.99
C SER A 54 -0.75 11.41 -4.60
N PRO A 55 0.05 12.45 -4.30
CA PRO A 55 0.68 12.66 -2.98
C PRO A 55 -0.28 12.84 -1.78
N SER A 56 -1.58 12.58 -1.94
CA SER A 56 -2.59 12.65 -0.89
C SER A 56 -2.96 11.24 -0.40
N PRO A 57 -2.97 10.99 0.92
CA PRO A 57 -3.41 9.70 1.48
C PRO A 57 -4.90 9.42 1.25
N TYR A 58 -5.69 10.43 0.87
CA TYR A 58 -7.12 10.28 0.54
C TYR A 58 -7.38 9.97 -0.95
N SER A 59 -6.34 10.01 -1.80
CA SER A 59 -6.40 9.64 -3.22
C SER A 59 -5.89 8.21 -3.38
N SER A 60 -6.69 7.25 -2.91
CA SER A 60 -6.26 5.86 -2.80
C SER A 60 -6.61 5.02 -4.02
N LEU A 61 -5.67 4.15 -4.40
CA LEU A 61 -5.85 3.09 -5.40
C LEU A 61 -6.68 1.91 -4.89
N SER A 62 -6.87 1.77 -3.57
CA SER A 62 -7.65 0.69 -2.96
C SER A 62 -8.04 1.01 -1.52
N ALA A 63 -9.30 0.75 -1.15
CA ALA A 63 -9.80 0.83 0.23
C ALA A 63 -9.25 -0.26 1.17
N PHE A 64 -8.54 -1.27 0.63
CA PHE A 64 -8.12 -2.47 1.38
C PHE A 64 -6.61 -2.63 1.42
N ALA A 65 -5.92 -2.37 0.31
CA ALA A 65 -4.50 -2.62 0.17
C ALA A 65 -3.65 -1.69 1.04
N GLY A 66 -2.43 -2.11 1.40
CA GLY A 66 -1.44 -1.28 2.07
C GLY A 66 -0.51 -0.53 1.11
N ASN A 67 -0.06 0.65 1.50
CA ASN A 67 0.90 1.43 0.74
C ASN A 67 2.29 0.78 0.80
N SER A 68 2.81 0.36 -0.35
CA SER A 68 4.11 -0.29 -0.46
C SER A 68 5.28 0.59 0.01
N TRP A 69 5.11 1.91 0.04
CA TRP A 69 6.15 2.83 0.53
C TRP A 69 6.38 2.71 2.04
N LEU A 70 5.36 2.23 2.77
CA LEU A 70 5.44 2.01 4.22
C LEU A 70 6.12 0.69 4.58
N ILE A 71 6.51 -0.14 3.59
CA ILE A 71 7.30 -1.35 3.85
C ILE A 71 8.72 -0.94 4.24
N SER A 72 9.17 -1.39 5.41
CA SER A 72 10.47 -1.10 5.97
C SER A 72 11.59 -1.91 5.31
N PRO A 73 12.63 -1.25 4.74
CA PRO A 73 13.82 -1.92 4.25
C PRO A 73 14.62 -2.61 5.36
N ASP A 74 14.63 -2.08 6.59
CA ASP A 74 15.29 -2.74 7.72
C ASP A 74 14.66 -4.10 8.02
N LYS A 75 13.32 -4.17 8.05
CA LYS A 75 12.62 -5.45 8.23
C LYS A 75 12.79 -6.42 7.06
N LEU A 76 12.92 -5.92 5.83
CA LEU A 76 13.27 -6.76 4.68
C LEU A 76 14.69 -7.35 4.83
N LEU A 77 15.63 -6.58 5.37
CA LEU A 77 16.99 -7.05 5.66
C LEU A 77 16.98 -8.09 6.80
N GLU A 78 16.25 -7.85 7.89
CA GLU A 78 16.07 -8.80 8.99
C GLU A 78 15.49 -10.14 8.51
N ALA A 79 14.56 -10.10 7.57
CA ALA A 79 13.96 -11.28 6.95
C ALA A 79 14.86 -11.94 5.87
N ASN A 80 16.09 -11.47 5.68
CA ASN A 80 17.02 -11.93 4.63
C ASN A 80 16.44 -11.85 3.20
N LEU A 81 15.48 -10.94 2.97
CA LEU A 81 14.90 -10.72 1.65
C LEU A 81 15.74 -9.75 0.82
N ILE A 82 16.54 -8.91 1.46
CA ILE A 82 17.54 -8.05 0.82
C ILE A 82 18.86 -8.13 1.58
N SER A 83 19.94 -7.67 0.97
CA SER A 83 21.28 -7.62 1.59
C SER A 83 21.65 -6.21 2.04
N LYS A 84 22.69 -6.10 2.88
CA LYS A 84 23.24 -4.79 3.27
C LYS A 84 23.75 -3.99 2.07
N ASP A 85 24.26 -4.66 1.03
CA ASP A 85 24.75 -3.98 -0.16
C ASP A 85 23.62 -3.37 -1.01
N ASP A 86 22.42 -3.95 -0.94
CA ASP A 86 21.24 -3.38 -1.59
C ASP A 86 20.87 -2.02 -1.01
N LEU A 87 20.99 -1.89 0.31
CA LEU A 87 20.75 -0.63 1.02
C LEU A 87 21.83 0.42 0.74
N LYS A 88 23.08 0.00 0.47
CA LYS A 88 24.16 0.93 0.06
C LYS A 88 23.91 1.56 -1.32
N SER A 89 23.12 0.89 -2.17
CA SER A 89 22.78 1.41 -3.50
C SER A 89 21.76 2.55 -3.48
N ILE A 90 21.19 2.85 -2.30
CA ILE A 90 20.26 3.97 -2.10
C ILE A 90 21.07 5.25 -1.95
N ASP A 91 20.88 6.18 -2.89
CA ASP A 91 21.51 7.49 -2.83
C ASP A 91 20.81 8.40 -1.81
N ARG A 92 21.30 8.34 -0.57
CA ARG A 92 20.74 9.11 0.56
C ARG A 92 20.95 10.62 0.41
N SER A 93 21.86 11.07 -0.45
CA SER A 93 22.10 12.51 -0.67
C SER A 93 20.91 13.23 -1.29
N LYS A 94 19.99 12.46 -1.89
CA LYS A 94 18.75 12.96 -2.49
C LYS A 94 17.58 13.07 -1.53
N PHE A 95 17.76 12.66 -0.27
CA PHE A 95 16.71 12.75 0.75
C PHE A 95 16.82 14.03 1.55
N ASN A 96 15.67 14.55 1.96
CA ASN A 96 15.57 15.72 2.81
C ASN A 96 14.93 15.32 4.14
N ASN A 97 15.47 15.84 5.25
CA ASN A 97 14.94 15.55 6.59
C ASN A 97 13.64 16.31 6.91
N ALA A 98 13.27 17.33 6.12
CA ALA A 98 12.10 18.18 6.34
C ALA A 98 10.89 17.80 5.48
N TYR A 99 11.08 17.18 4.31
CA TYR A 99 9.99 16.79 3.41
C TYR A 99 10.33 15.54 2.58
N VAL A 100 9.28 14.83 2.15
CA VAL A 100 9.39 13.59 1.36
C VAL A 100 9.48 13.92 -0.13
N ASN A 101 10.49 13.38 -0.81
CA ASN A 101 10.59 13.43 -2.28
C ASN A 101 9.99 12.16 -2.92
N PHE A 102 8.68 12.17 -3.16
CA PHE A 102 7.93 11.00 -3.61
C PHE A 102 8.47 10.32 -4.90
N ASN A 103 9.07 11.08 -5.82
CA ASN A 103 9.64 10.52 -7.04
C ASN A 103 10.85 9.62 -6.74
N GLU A 104 11.74 10.06 -5.85
CA GLU A 104 12.90 9.27 -5.42
C GLU A 104 12.46 8.07 -4.56
N ILE A 105 11.43 8.25 -3.71
CA ILE A 105 10.86 7.16 -2.91
C ILE A 105 10.33 6.05 -3.81
N LYS A 106 9.51 6.40 -4.80
CA LYS A 106 8.93 5.43 -5.74
C LYS A 106 10.02 4.58 -6.38
N LYS A 107 11.03 5.23 -6.98
CA LYS A 107 12.13 4.55 -7.66
C LYS A 107 12.91 3.62 -6.74
N ASN A 108 13.25 4.08 -5.53
CA ASN A 108 14.07 3.31 -4.60
C ASN A 108 13.30 2.14 -3.96
N LYS A 109 12.07 2.37 -3.49
CA LYS A 109 11.23 1.33 -2.88
C LYS A 109 10.86 0.26 -3.90
N GLU A 110 10.50 0.62 -5.14
CA GLU A 110 10.23 -0.35 -6.20
C GLU A 110 11.44 -1.25 -6.45
N LYS A 111 12.64 -0.68 -6.65
CA LYS A 111 13.87 -1.47 -6.86
C LYS A 111 14.15 -2.47 -5.72
N LEU A 112 13.98 -2.05 -4.47
CA LEU A 112 14.19 -2.91 -3.31
C LEU A 112 13.15 -4.04 -3.23
N LEU A 113 11.87 -3.72 -3.46
CA LEU A 113 10.79 -4.70 -3.39
C LEU A 113 10.90 -5.74 -4.52
N GLU A 114 11.33 -5.35 -5.72
CA GLU A 114 11.62 -6.29 -6.81
C GLU A 114 12.70 -7.28 -6.40
N LYS A 115 13.79 -6.79 -5.80
CA LYS A 115 14.86 -7.65 -5.32
C LYS A 115 14.41 -8.55 -4.18
N ALA A 116 13.64 -8.02 -3.24
CA ALA A 116 13.03 -8.77 -2.15
C ALA A 116 12.14 -9.90 -2.68
N TYR A 117 11.34 -9.63 -3.71
CA TYR A 117 10.48 -10.62 -4.35
C TYR A 117 11.29 -11.74 -5.03
N LEU A 118 12.34 -11.38 -5.77
CA LEU A 118 13.20 -12.37 -6.43
C LEU A 118 13.88 -13.29 -5.41
N ASN A 119 14.41 -12.73 -4.32
CA ASN A 119 15.02 -13.51 -3.25
C ASN A 119 13.99 -14.39 -2.53
N PHE A 120 12.81 -13.85 -2.20
CA PHE A 120 11.71 -14.61 -1.61
C PHE A 120 11.31 -15.79 -2.49
N LYS A 121 11.16 -15.57 -3.80
CA LYS A 121 10.76 -16.60 -4.76
C LYS A 121 11.83 -17.69 -4.94
N ASN A 122 13.11 -17.32 -4.97
CA ASN A 122 14.20 -18.24 -5.30
C ASN A 122 14.75 -18.99 -4.09
N ASN A 123 14.72 -18.38 -2.90
CA ASN A 123 15.40 -18.91 -1.71
C ASN A 123 14.43 -19.52 -0.70
N ASN A 124 13.12 -19.46 -0.94
CA ASN A 124 12.11 -20.05 -0.06
C ASN A 124 11.25 -21.06 -0.86
N GLU A 125 11.45 -22.34 -0.58
CA GLU A 125 10.72 -23.45 -1.20
C GLU A 125 9.21 -23.34 -0.94
N GLN A 126 8.81 -22.79 0.21
CA GLN A 126 7.42 -22.57 0.61
C GLN A 126 6.84 -21.25 0.09
N SER A 127 7.60 -20.45 -0.65
CA SER A 127 7.16 -19.13 -1.14
C SER A 127 5.81 -19.17 -1.86
N SER A 128 5.56 -20.22 -2.64
CA SER A 128 4.30 -20.38 -3.36
C SER A 128 3.12 -20.75 -2.44
N GLU A 129 3.35 -21.54 -1.40
CA GLU A 129 2.33 -21.92 -0.41
C GLU A 129 1.96 -20.72 0.45
N ILE A 130 2.96 -20.01 1.00
CA ILE A 130 2.77 -18.80 1.80
C ILE A 130 1.93 -17.75 1.06
N LEU A 131 2.28 -17.48 -0.21
CA LEU A 131 1.50 -16.54 -1.02
C LEU A 131 0.11 -17.05 -1.35
N ASN A 132 -0.07 -18.36 -1.54
CA ASN A 132 -1.39 -18.94 -1.75
C ASN A 132 -2.27 -18.81 -0.50
N ASP A 133 -1.72 -19.03 0.69
CA ASP A 133 -2.45 -18.89 1.96
C ASP A 133 -2.89 -17.45 2.17
N PHE A 134 -1.99 -16.49 1.96
CA PHE A 134 -2.33 -15.07 1.98
C PHE A 134 -3.40 -14.73 0.92
N PHE A 135 -3.27 -15.26 -0.29
CA PHE A 135 -4.27 -15.07 -1.34
C PHE A 135 -5.64 -15.63 -0.96
N GLN A 136 -5.71 -16.82 -0.33
CA GLN A 136 -7.00 -17.38 0.10
C GLN A 136 -7.60 -16.55 1.24
N ARG A 137 -6.79 -16.09 2.20
CA ARG A 137 -7.25 -15.25 3.32
C ARG A 137 -7.83 -13.92 2.83
N GLU A 138 -7.19 -13.29 1.85
CA GLU A 138 -7.53 -11.95 1.36
C GLU A 138 -8.30 -11.95 0.01
N LYS A 139 -8.80 -13.12 -0.40
CA LYS A 139 -9.33 -13.38 -1.74
C LYS A 139 -10.35 -12.37 -2.25
N TYR A 140 -11.16 -11.83 -1.33
CA TYR A 140 -12.27 -10.92 -1.67
C TYR A 140 -11.80 -9.63 -2.35
N TRP A 141 -10.57 -9.16 -2.10
CA TRP A 141 -10.03 -7.93 -2.67
C TRP A 141 -8.71 -8.13 -3.42
N ILE A 142 -7.82 -9.01 -2.93
CA ILE A 142 -6.44 -9.10 -3.39
C ILE A 142 -6.31 -9.53 -4.86
N ASP A 143 -7.25 -10.36 -5.33
CA ASP A 143 -7.26 -10.85 -6.71
C ASP A 143 -7.55 -9.73 -7.72
N ASN A 144 -8.48 -8.84 -7.38
CA ASN A 144 -8.76 -7.65 -8.19
C ASN A 144 -7.62 -6.63 -8.07
N PHE A 145 -7.08 -6.41 -6.87
CA PHE A 145 -6.01 -5.44 -6.64
C PHE A 145 -4.75 -5.77 -7.43
N THR A 146 -4.26 -7.00 -7.31
CA THR A 146 -3.03 -7.43 -8.00
C THR A 146 -3.19 -7.39 -9.52
N LEU A 147 -4.37 -7.73 -10.03
CA LEU A 147 -4.68 -7.63 -11.46
C LEU A 147 -4.75 -6.17 -11.92
N PHE A 148 -5.44 -5.31 -11.16
CA PHE A 148 -5.56 -3.87 -11.45
C PHE A 148 -4.18 -3.23 -11.52
N MET A 149 -3.33 -3.44 -10.51
CA MET A 149 -1.97 -2.89 -10.47
C MET A 149 -1.13 -3.38 -11.65
N THR A 150 -1.23 -4.67 -12.00
CA THR A 150 -0.54 -5.25 -13.16
C THR A 150 -0.98 -4.61 -14.48
N ILE A 151 -2.28 -4.34 -14.66
CA ILE A 151 -2.81 -3.68 -15.85
C ILE A 151 -2.39 -2.20 -15.85
N LYS A 152 -2.52 -1.51 -14.73
CA LYS A 152 -2.15 -0.10 -14.56
C LYS A 152 -0.69 0.13 -14.93
N GLU A 153 0.22 -0.70 -14.43
CA GLU A 153 1.64 -0.66 -14.80
C GLU A 153 1.85 -0.90 -16.29
N LYS A 154 1.20 -1.91 -16.88
CA LYS A 154 1.28 -2.22 -18.31
C LYS A 154 0.90 -1.02 -19.19
N TYR A 155 -0.08 -0.22 -18.75
CA TYR A 155 -0.52 1.00 -19.44
C TYR A 155 0.09 2.28 -18.83
N LYS A 156 1.31 2.20 -18.28
CA LYS A 156 2.12 3.35 -17.82
C LYS A 156 1.40 4.23 -16.79
N ASN A 157 0.64 3.60 -15.90
CA ASN A 157 -0.16 4.23 -14.85
C ASN A 157 -1.31 5.11 -15.36
N SER A 158 -1.80 4.90 -16.59
CA SER A 158 -3.01 5.57 -17.06
C SER A 158 -4.22 5.22 -16.18
N THR A 159 -5.23 6.08 -16.24
CA THR A 159 -6.53 5.85 -15.61
C THR A 159 -7.19 4.62 -16.25
N TRP A 160 -7.94 3.84 -15.47
CA TRP A 160 -8.54 2.61 -15.97
C TRP A 160 -9.59 2.81 -17.07
N SER A 161 -10.22 3.98 -17.16
CA SER A 161 -11.14 4.32 -18.27
C SER A 161 -10.44 4.54 -19.61
N ASP A 162 -9.13 4.75 -19.61
CA ASP A 162 -8.34 4.91 -20.83
C ASP A 162 -7.73 3.58 -21.29
N TRP A 163 -8.00 2.48 -20.57
CA TRP A 163 -7.58 1.16 -21.00
C TRP A 163 -8.42 0.66 -22.19
N PRO A 164 -7.90 -0.29 -22.99
CA PRO A 164 -8.68 -0.95 -24.02
C PRO A 164 -10.00 -1.49 -23.45
N GLU A 165 -11.07 -1.35 -24.23
CA GLU A 165 -12.43 -1.63 -23.80
C GLU A 165 -12.60 -2.99 -23.08
N PRO A 166 -12.03 -4.11 -23.56
CA PRO A 166 -12.16 -5.39 -22.87
C PRO A 166 -11.59 -5.40 -21.44
N LEU A 167 -10.57 -4.59 -21.15
CA LEU A 167 -9.99 -4.47 -19.80
C LEU A 167 -10.76 -3.46 -18.95
N ARG A 168 -11.17 -2.34 -19.56
CA ARG A 168 -12.00 -1.31 -18.95
C ARG A 168 -13.34 -1.88 -18.48
N ARG A 169 -14.00 -2.67 -19.32
CA ARG A 169 -15.27 -3.37 -19.05
C ARG A 169 -15.10 -4.74 -18.40
N ARG A 170 -13.88 -5.14 -18.05
CA ARG A 170 -13.58 -6.37 -17.32
C ARG A 170 -14.10 -7.65 -17.99
N GLU A 171 -14.00 -7.73 -19.30
CA GLU A 171 -14.30 -8.96 -20.04
C GLU A 171 -13.45 -10.11 -19.53
N GLN A 172 -14.10 -11.21 -19.14
CA GLN A 172 -13.44 -12.34 -18.47
C GLN A 172 -12.30 -12.93 -19.32
N THR A 173 -12.48 -13.02 -20.63
CA THR A 173 -11.48 -13.52 -21.57
C THR A 173 -10.22 -12.64 -21.59
N ALA A 174 -10.38 -11.31 -21.58
CA ALA A 174 -9.28 -10.35 -21.54
C ALA A 174 -8.54 -10.40 -20.19
N LEU A 175 -9.27 -10.48 -19.08
CA LEU A 175 -8.67 -10.59 -17.75
C LEU A 175 -7.91 -11.91 -17.57
N GLN A 176 -8.47 -13.04 -18.01
CA GLN A 176 -7.80 -14.34 -17.99
C GLN A 176 -6.52 -14.35 -18.83
N ARG A 177 -6.53 -13.67 -19.99
CA ARG A 177 -5.32 -13.50 -20.81
C ARG A 177 -4.23 -12.75 -20.05
N ILE A 178 -4.58 -11.67 -19.33
CA ILE A 178 -3.60 -10.97 -18.48
C ILE A 178 -3.09 -11.87 -17.37
N ARG A 179 -3.97 -12.61 -16.67
CA ARG A 179 -3.57 -13.56 -15.61
C ARG A 179 -2.55 -14.59 -16.10
N LYS A 180 -2.76 -15.13 -17.30
CA LYS A 180 -1.84 -16.10 -17.92
C LYS A 180 -0.52 -15.44 -18.31
N LEU A 181 -0.55 -14.30 -18.98
CA LEU A 181 0.65 -13.64 -19.54
C LEU A 181 1.49 -12.91 -18.48
N LYS A 182 0.89 -12.47 -17.37
CA LYS A 182 1.52 -11.65 -16.34
C LYS A 182 1.48 -12.29 -14.96
N LYS A 183 1.43 -13.63 -14.89
CA LYS A 183 1.36 -14.41 -13.65
C LYS A 183 2.42 -14.00 -12.62
N ASP A 184 3.66 -13.81 -13.07
CA ASP A 184 4.77 -13.44 -12.18
C ASP A 184 4.59 -12.03 -11.60
N ARG A 185 4.11 -11.09 -12.43
CA ARG A 185 3.85 -9.72 -11.98
C ARG A 185 2.69 -9.63 -10.99
N ILE A 186 1.64 -10.43 -11.20
CA ILE A 186 0.54 -10.56 -10.24
C ILE A 186 1.07 -11.11 -8.90
N LYS A 187 1.94 -12.14 -8.94
CA LYS A 187 2.58 -12.68 -7.74
C LYS A 187 3.47 -11.66 -7.03
N TYR A 188 4.15 -10.78 -7.76
CA TYR A 188 4.90 -9.68 -7.16
C TYR A 188 3.98 -8.75 -6.35
N TYR A 189 2.88 -8.28 -6.92
CA TYR A 189 1.96 -7.40 -6.19
C TYR A 189 1.32 -8.12 -4.99
N LEU A 190 1.04 -9.42 -5.12
CA LEU A 190 0.59 -10.26 -4.00
C LEU A 190 1.63 -10.32 -2.88
N PHE A 191 2.90 -10.53 -3.23
CA PHE A 191 4.02 -10.53 -2.29
C PHE A 191 4.19 -9.19 -1.59
N VAL A 192 4.10 -8.07 -2.31
CA VAL A 192 4.20 -6.73 -1.71
C VAL A 192 3.12 -6.52 -0.65
N GLN A 193 1.88 -6.94 -0.92
CA GLN A 193 0.79 -6.85 0.06
C GLN A 193 0.96 -7.81 1.23
N TYR A 194 1.46 -9.02 0.98
CA TYR A 194 1.82 -9.97 2.03
C TYR A 194 2.87 -9.37 2.98
N ILE A 195 3.95 -8.80 2.45
CA ILE A 195 5.00 -8.17 3.27
C ILE A 195 4.45 -6.98 4.06
N PHE A 196 3.65 -6.13 3.43
CA PHE A 196 3.01 -5.02 4.15
C PHE A 196 2.14 -5.54 5.30
N ASP A 197 1.30 -6.54 5.06
CA ASP A 197 0.43 -7.13 6.07
C ASP A 197 1.22 -7.67 7.26
N GLN A 198 2.31 -8.41 7.01
CA GLN A 198 3.18 -8.91 8.08
C GLN A 198 3.73 -7.76 8.94
N GLN A 199 4.38 -6.79 8.29
CA GLN A 199 5.00 -5.68 9.03
C GLN A 199 3.97 -4.83 9.79
N TRP A 200 2.82 -4.57 9.17
CA TRP A 200 1.73 -3.80 9.79
C TRP A 200 1.11 -4.53 10.98
N ASN A 201 0.88 -5.84 10.87
CA ASN A 201 0.36 -6.63 11.96
C ASN A 201 1.35 -6.75 13.12
N ASP A 202 2.65 -6.84 12.85
CA ASP A 202 3.70 -6.79 13.88
C ASP A 202 3.68 -5.47 14.65
N LEU A 203 3.60 -4.33 13.94
CA LEU A 203 3.51 -3.02 14.58
C LEU A 203 2.24 -2.88 15.41
N LYS A 204 1.09 -3.29 14.86
CA LYS A 204 -0.19 -3.27 15.60
C LYS A 204 -0.15 -4.15 16.83
N LYS A 205 0.44 -5.35 16.72
CA LYS A 205 0.61 -6.25 17.85
C LYS A 205 1.46 -5.59 18.93
N TYR A 206 2.61 -5.02 18.56
CA TYR A 206 3.47 -4.31 19.50
C TYR A 206 2.77 -3.13 20.17
N ALA A 207 2.05 -2.30 19.41
CA ALA A 207 1.26 -1.20 19.96
C ALA A 207 0.24 -1.71 21.00
N ASN A 208 -0.54 -2.74 20.65
CA ASN A 208 -1.57 -3.29 21.52
C ASN A 208 -0.99 -3.94 22.78
N ASP A 209 0.10 -4.70 22.65
CA ASP A 209 0.82 -5.31 23.77
C ASP A 209 1.38 -4.22 24.72
N SER A 210 1.76 -3.06 24.17
CA SER A 210 2.15 -1.84 24.89
C SER A 210 0.98 -0.95 25.36
N ASN A 211 -0.27 -1.42 25.21
CA ASN A 211 -1.49 -0.69 25.57
C ASN A 211 -1.64 0.69 24.86
N ILE A 212 -1.17 0.76 23.62
CA ILE A 212 -1.37 1.85 22.66
C ILE A 212 -2.34 1.38 21.57
N LYS A 213 -3.40 2.14 21.33
CA LYS A 213 -4.35 1.85 20.25
C LYS A 213 -4.03 2.70 19.03
N ILE A 214 -3.92 2.06 17.88
CA ILE A 214 -3.80 2.77 16.60
C ILE A 214 -5.20 3.12 16.10
N ILE A 215 -5.45 4.40 15.86
CA ILE A 215 -6.68 4.92 15.25
C ILE A 215 -6.36 5.18 13.78
N GLY A 216 -6.93 4.35 12.91
CA GLY A 216 -6.89 4.57 11.46
C GLY A 216 -7.91 5.61 11.02
N ASP A 217 -7.76 6.02 9.76
CA ASP A 217 -8.66 6.95 9.07
C ASP A 217 -9.09 6.30 7.74
N ILE A 218 -10.39 6.40 7.43
CA ILE A 218 -11.00 5.81 6.25
C ILE A 218 -11.70 6.92 5.48
N PRO A 219 -11.26 7.23 4.25
CA PRO A 219 -11.93 8.22 3.41
C PRO A 219 -13.40 7.83 3.18
N MET A 220 -14.30 8.82 3.22
CA MET A 220 -15.73 8.60 2.92
C MET A 220 -15.98 8.20 1.46
N TYR A 221 -15.16 8.73 0.55
CA TYR A 221 -15.21 8.41 -0.88
C TYR A 221 -13.87 7.83 -1.32
N ILE A 222 -13.91 6.91 -2.29
CA ILE A 222 -12.74 6.34 -2.94
C ILE A 222 -12.41 7.13 -4.21
N ASP A 223 -11.13 7.14 -4.60
CA ASP A 223 -10.72 7.72 -5.87
C ASP A 223 -11.39 7.00 -7.04
N TYR A 224 -11.77 7.76 -8.08
CA TYR A 224 -12.30 7.20 -9.31
C TYR A 224 -11.31 6.22 -9.94
N ASP A 225 -10.02 6.56 -9.96
CA ASP A 225 -8.97 5.72 -10.54
C ASP A 225 -8.45 4.67 -9.53
N SER A 226 -9.36 3.87 -9.00
CA SER A 226 -9.08 2.82 -8.00
C SER A 226 -9.56 1.44 -8.46
N VAL A 227 -9.02 0.40 -7.82
CA VAL A 227 -9.49 -0.97 -8.02
C VAL A 227 -10.96 -1.11 -7.60
N ASP A 228 -11.40 -0.37 -6.58
CA ASP A 228 -12.73 -0.53 -6.01
C ASP A 228 -13.80 -0.07 -7.00
N VAL A 229 -13.56 1.07 -7.68
CA VAL A 229 -14.45 1.58 -8.73
C VAL A 229 -14.37 0.70 -9.98
N TRP A 230 -13.16 0.32 -10.41
CA TRP A 230 -12.99 -0.54 -11.59
C TRP A 230 -13.68 -1.90 -11.41
N ALA A 231 -13.46 -2.57 -10.27
CA ALA A 231 -13.97 -3.92 -10.01
C ALA A 231 -15.46 -3.94 -9.66
N ASN A 232 -15.99 -2.86 -9.08
CA ASN A 232 -17.38 -2.77 -8.62
C ASN A 232 -18.14 -1.66 -9.34
N SER A 233 -17.85 -1.40 -10.61
CA SER A 233 -18.41 -0.27 -11.37
C SER A 233 -19.95 -0.13 -11.27
N HIS A 234 -20.68 -1.24 -11.10
CA HIS A 234 -22.13 -1.28 -10.94
C HIS A 234 -22.70 -0.55 -9.70
N ILE A 235 -21.89 -0.24 -8.68
CA ILE A 235 -22.35 0.51 -7.49
C ILE A 235 -22.00 2.01 -7.55
N PHE A 236 -21.39 2.47 -8.64
CA PHE A 236 -20.97 3.86 -8.84
C PHE A 236 -21.76 4.52 -9.98
N GLN A 237 -21.94 5.84 -9.92
CA GLN A 237 -22.61 6.62 -10.97
C GLN A 237 -21.64 6.90 -12.13
N LEU A 238 -21.54 5.95 -13.06
CA LEU A 238 -20.68 6.02 -14.23
C LEU A 238 -21.50 6.01 -15.52
N ASP A 239 -20.93 6.55 -16.59
CA ASP A 239 -21.46 6.41 -17.95
C ASP A 239 -21.18 4.99 -18.46
N HIS A 240 -22.07 4.06 -18.11
CA HIS A 240 -21.95 2.65 -18.49
C HIS A 240 -22.09 2.41 -19.99
N ASN A 241 -22.64 3.36 -20.75
CA ASN A 241 -22.94 3.18 -22.16
C ASN A 241 -21.73 3.45 -23.06
N ASP A 242 -20.87 4.41 -22.70
CA ASP A 242 -19.73 4.78 -23.54
C ASP A 242 -18.41 4.85 -22.76
N THR A 243 -18.26 5.87 -21.93
CA THR A 243 -16.92 6.28 -21.46
C THR A 243 -16.45 5.59 -20.19
N MET A 244 -17.38 5.03 -19.40
CA MET A 244 -17.17 4.56 -18.02
C MET A 244 -16.66 5.65 -17.06
N LYS A 245 -16.74 6.93 -17.45
CA LYS A 245 -16.38 8.08 -16.62
C LYS A 245 -17.50 8.43 -15.65
N PRO A 246 -17.22 9.13 -14.54
CA PRO A 246 -18.25 9.56 -13.60
C PRO A 246 -19.26 10.49 -14.28
N THR A 247 -20.55 10.25 -14.06
CA THR A 247 -21.62 11.15 -14.51
C THR A 247 -21.91 12.23 -13.46
N VAL A 248 -21.53 11.99 -12.20
CA VAL A 248 -21.59 12.93 -11.09
C VAL A 248 -20.27 12.85 -10.32
N ILE A 249 -19.74 13.99 -9.91
CA ILE A 249 -18.54 14.06 -9.07
C ILE A 249 -18.91 14.70 -7.75
N ALA A 250 -18.82 13.93 -6.66
CA ALA A 250 -18.84 14.48 -5.30
C ALA A 250 -17.40 14.77 -4.87
N VAL A 251 -16.98 16.04 -4.93
CA VAL A 251 -15.66 16.45 -4.44
C VAL A 251 -15.82 17.11 -3.08
N CYS A 252 -15.05 16.64 -2.09
CA CYS A 252 -14.75 17.47 -0.93
C CYS A 252 -13.65 18.45 -1.37
N VAL A 253 -14.05 19.65 -1.81
CA VAL A 253 -13.12 20.68 -2.25
C VAL A 253 -12.41 21.21 -1.00
N SER A 254 -11.16 20.79 -0.79
CA SER A 254 -10.25 21.51 0.11
C SER A 254 -9.92 22.84 -0.56
N PHE A 255 -10.57 23.92 -0.12
CA PHE A 255 -10.17 25.26 -0.50
C PHE A 255 -8.76 25.51 0.03
N ASN A 256 -7.83 25.86 -0.88
CA ASN A 256 -6.53 26.42 -0.53
C ASN A 256 -6.69 27.85 -0.01
#